data_AF-A0A0B2QWH5-F1
#
_entry.id   AF-A0A0B2QWH5-F1
#
_cell.length_a   1.000
_cell.length_b   1.000
_cell.length_c   1.000
_cell.angle_alpha   90.00
_cell.angle_beta   90.00
_cell.angle_gamma   90.00
#
_symmetry.space_group_name_H-M   'P 1'
#
loop_
_entity.id
_entity.type
_entity.pdbx_description
1 polymer ?
#
loop_
_entity_poly.entity_id
_entity_poly.type
_entity_poly.pdbx_seq_one_letter_code
_entity_poly.pdbx_strand_id
1 'polypeptide(L)'
;MLFGCLDGSFIQQSGLHSGCLLRFSIGEGGLVLMDGKLEKADLHYLGKANRARASADSFSKVMFQHSVRHSPLRIDGLLESVSLPVDQESKACDIEMDG
;
A
#
# COMPACT_ATOMS: atom_id res chain seq x y z
N MET A 1 1.11 3.41 -23.21
CA MET A 1 -0.26 3.74 -22.75
C MET A 1 -0.12 4.53 -21.47
N LEU A 2 -0.42 5.83 -21.50
CA LEU A 2 -0.34 6.69 -20.32
C LEU A 2 -1.76 6.76 -19.71
N PHE A 3 -1.96 6.25 -18.49
CA PHE A 3 -3.26 6.22 -17.82
C PHE A 3 -3.71 7.60 -17.30
N GLY A 4 -2.97 8.65 -17.63
CA GLY A 4 -3.19 10.03 -17.22
C GLY A 4 -1.87 10.72 -16.89
N CYS A 5 -1.91 12.04 -16.88
CA CYS A 5 -0.86 12.88 -16.32
C CYS A 5 -1.46 13.71 -15.19
N LEU A 6 -0.67 13.95 -14.14
CA LEU A 6 -1.03 14.94 -13.15
C LEU A 6 -0.82 16.33 -13.73
N ASP A 7 -1.76 17.22 -13.46
CA ASP A 7 -1.68 18.60 -13.90
C ASP A 7 -0.43 19.30 -13.31
N GLY A 8 0.24 20.12 -14.12
CA GLY A 8 1.48 20.79 -13.73
C GLY A 8 1.29 21.77 -12.56
N SER A 9 0.16 22.46 -12.50
CA SER A 9 -0.16 23.37 -11.40
C SER A 9 -0.40 22.59 -10.10
N PHE A 10 -1.06 21.42 -10.20
CA PHE A 10 -1.26 20.53 -9.07
C PHE A 10 0.07 19.99 -8.52
N ILE A 11 1.00 19.57 -9.40
CA ILE A 11 2.35 19.12 -9.02
C ILE A 11 3.07 20.22 -8.24
N GLN A 12 3.03 21.46 -8.75
CA GLN A 12 3.72 22.59 -8.14
C GLN A 12 3.13 22.97 -6.78
N GLN A 13 1.80 23.13 -6.69
CA GLN A 13 1.12 23.49 -5.45
C GLN A 13 1.26 22.42 -4.36
N SER A 14 1.30 21.14 -4.77
CA SER A 14 1.44 19.99 -3.87
C SER A 14 2.91 19.67 -3.52
N GLY A 15 3.87 20.43 -4.06
CA GLY A 15 5.31 20.20 -3.84
C GLY A 15 5.75 18.79 -4.24
N LEU A 16 5.19 18.26 -5.32
CA LEU A 16 5.52 16.94 -5.85
C LEU A 16 6.75 17.03 -6.75
N HIS A 17 7.58 15.99 -6.72
CA HIS A 17 8.70 15.81 -7.63
C HIS A 17 8.72 14.37 -8.14
N SER A 18 9.48 14.11 -9.20
CA SER A 18 9.65 12.76 -9.75
C SER A 18 10.08 11.78 -8.65
N GLY A 19 9.41 10.62 -8.58
CA GLY A 19 9.66 9.61 -7.54
C GLY A 19 8.84 9.75 -6.26
N CYS A 20 8.02 10.80 -6.13
CA CYS A 20 7.02 10.88 -5.07
C CYS A 20 5.99 9.75 -5.23
N LEU A 21 5.80 8.94 -4.18
CA LEU A 21 4.66 8.02 -4.10
C LEU A 21 3.44 8.79 -3.60
N LEU A 22 2.31 8.59 -4.27
CA LEU A 22 1.05 9.27 -3.94
C LEU A 22 0.05 8.27 -3.37
N ARG A 23 -0.79 8.74 -2.45
CA ARG A 23 -1.85 7.96 -1.84
C ARG A 23 -3.19 8.43 -2.38
N PHE A 24 -4.05 7.46 -2.72
CA PHE A 24 -5.42 7.69 -3.14
C PHE A 24 -6.35 6.76 -2.35
N SER A 25 -7.60 7.18 -2.13
CA SER A 25 -8.71 6.27 -1.81
C SER A 25 -9.49 5.95 -3.07
N ILE A 26 -10.16 4.80 -3.06
CA ILE A 26 -11.11 4.42 -4.11
C ILE A 26 -12.47 4.98 -3.69
N GLY A 27 -13.10 5.77 -4.56
CA GLY A 27 -14.45 6.27 -4.37
C GLY A 27 -15.51 5.21 -4.66
N GLU A 28 -16.78 5.57 -4.51
CA GLU A 28 -17.92 4.69 -4.78
C GLU A 28 -17.98 4.21 -6.24
N GLY A 29 -17.35 4.94 -7.18
CA GLY A 29 -17.23 4.52 -8.58
C GLY A 29 -16.32 3.32 -8.80
N GLY A 30 -15.53 2.93 -7.79
CA GLY A 30 -14.76 1.69 -7.78
C GLY A 30 -13.65 1.61 -8.83
N LEU A 31 -13.29 0.38 -9.18
CA LEU A 31 -12.31 0.05 -10.22
C LEU A 31 -13.01 -0.71 -11.34
N VAL A 32 -12.69 -0.38 -12.59
CA VAL A 32 -13.18 -1.09 -13.77
C VAL A 32 -12.02 -1.86 -14.39
N LEU A 33 -12.16 -3.18 -14.45
CA LEU A 33 -11.24 -4.06 -15.15
C LEU A 33 -11.92 -4.64 -16.38
N MET A 34 -11.25 -4.61 -17.53
CA MET A 34 -11.65 -5.33 -18.74
C MET A 34 -10.50 -6.25 -19.17
N ASP A 35 -10.82 -7.52 -19.43
CA ASP A 35 -9.84 -8.55 -19.80
C ASP A 35 -8.63 -8.65 -18.83
N GLY A 36 -8.92 -8.50 -17.52
CA GLY A 36 -7.90 -8.54 -16.46
C GLY A 36 -7.02 -7.28 -16.36
N LYS A 37 -7.30 -6.24 -17.16
CA LYS A 37 -6.56 -4.99 -17.17
C LYS A 37 -7.39 -3.86 -16.57
N LEU A 38 -6.76 -3.04 -15.72
CA LEU A 38 -7.39 -1.82 -15.19
C LEU A 38 -7.65 -0.83 -16.34
N GLU A 39 -8.91 -0.47 -16.52
CA GLU A 39 -9.40 0.47 -17.54
C GLU A 39 -9.71 1.83 -16.90
N LYS A 40 -10.41 1.82 -15.75
CA LYS A 40 -10.80 3.04 -15.02
C LYS A 40 -10.70 2.82 -13.52
N ALA A 41 -10.50 3.91 -12.79
CA ALA A 41 -10.50 3.93 -11.34
C ALA A 41 -11.05 5.28 -10.86
N ASP A 42 -12.01 5.23 -9.93
CA ASP A 42 -12.46 6.41 -9.20
C ASP A 42 -11.49 6.69 -8.05
N LEU A 43 -10.53 7.59 -8.27
CA LEU A 43 -9.43 7.85 -7.34
C LEU A 43 -9.55 9.25 -6.73
N HIS A 44 -9.57 9.31 -5.39
CA HIS A 44 -9.51 10.56 -4.65
C HIS A 44 -8.12 10.75 -4.05
N TYR A 45 -7.46 11.86 -4.35
CA TYR A 45 -6.11 12.13 -3.85
C TYR A 45 -6.12 12.38 -2.34
N LEU A 46 -5.23 11.70 -1.61
CA LEU A 46 -5.09 11.82 -0.16
C LEU A 46 -3.76 12.44 0.28
N GLY A 47 -2.79 12.62 -0.63
CA GLY A 47 -1.48 13.17 -0.30
C GLY A 47 -0.31 12.32 -0.77
N LYS A 48 0.89 12.62 -0.25
CA LYS A 48 2.08 11.78 -0.41
C LYS A 48 1.89 10.50 0.41
N ALA A 49 2.16 9.36 -0.20
CA ALA A 49 2.27 8.11 0.54
C ALA A 49 3.54 8.15 1.40
N ASN A 50 3.49 7.55 2.59
CA ASN A 50 4.68 7.40 3.42
C ASN A 50 5.75 6.62 2.64
N ARG A 51 6.87 7.28 2.34
CA ARG A 51 8.07 6.67 1.76
C ARG A 51 8.87 5.90 2.81
N ALA A 52 8.33 5.70 4.02
CA ALA A 52 8.88 4.77 4.98
C ALA A 52 8.63 3.33 4.48
N ARG A 53 9.31 2.95 3.39
CA ARG A 53 9.68 1.56 3.22
C ARG A 53 10.77 1.33 4.26
N ALA A 54 10.37 1.07 5.51
CA ALA A 54 11.19 0.28 6.39
C ALA A 54 11.42 -1.02 5.63
N SER A 55 12.53 -1.11 4.91
CA SER A 55 12.90 -2.36 4.30
C SER A 55 13.15 -3.27 5.49
N ALA A 56 12.36 -4.34 5.61
CA ALA A 56 12.60 -5.34 6.62
C ALA A 56 14.10 -5.67 6.63
N ASP A 57 14.72 -5.74 7.80
CA ASP A 57 16.13 -6.07 7.92
C ASP A 57 16.40 -7.44 7.25
N SER A 58 17.67 -7.72 6.96
CA SER A 58 18.04 -8.95 6.27
C SER A 58 17.57 -10.21 7.00
N PHE A 59 17.56 -10.19 8.33
CA PHE A 59 17.08 -11.31 9.13
C PHE A 59 15.58 -11.49 8.96
N SER A 60 14.77 -10.43 9.10
CA SER A 60 13.32 -10.47 8.85
C SER A 60 12.99 -10.98 7.44
N LYS A 61 13.73 -10.55 6.43
CA LYS A 61 13.57 -11.03 5.03
C LYS A 61 13.87 -12.52 4.89
N VAL A 62 14.96 -13.01 5.50
CA VAL A 62 15.35 -14.43 5.43
C VAL A 62 14.34 -15.30 6.17
N MET A 63 13.93 -14.90 7.38
CA MET A 63 12.96 -15.64 8.18
C MET A 63 11.61 -15.73 7.49
N PHE A 64 11.12 -14.62 6.91
CA PHE A 64 9.89 -14.62 6.13
C PHE A 64 9.96 -15.59 4.96
N GLN A 65 11.05 -15.54 4.18
CA GLN A 65 11.24 -16.44 3.05
C GLN A 65 11.30 -17.92 3.44
N HIS A 66 11.96 -18.25 4.56
CA HIS A 66 11.98 -19.61 5.09
C HIS A 66 10.56 -20.06 5.48
N SER A 67 9.84 -19.24 6.25
CA SER A 67 8.48 -19.55 6.70
C SER A 67 7.51 -19.80 5.53
N VAL A 68 7.53 -18.95 4.49
CA VAL A 68 6.65 -19.11 3.32
C VAL A 68 6.95 -20.39 2.53
N ARG A 69 8.21 -20.86 2.49
CA ARG A 69 8.59 -22.09 1.77
C ARG A 69 8.27 -23.37 2.54
N HIS A 70 8.29 -23.32 3.88
CA HIS A 70 8.09 -24.50 4.73
C HIS A 70 6.68 -24.58 5.34
N SER A 71 5.97 -23.46 5.41
CA SER A 71 4.60 -23.37 5.89
C SER A 71 3.87 -22.24 5.15
N PRO A 72 3.46 -22.46 3.89
CA PRO A 72 2.78 -21.44 3.10
C PRO A 72 1.49 -20.97 3.76
N LEU A 73 1.27 -19.66 3.78
CA LEU A 73 0.01 -19.08 4.24
C LEU A 73 -1.12 -19.48 3.29
N ARG A 74 -2.22 -20.00 3.86
CA ARG A 74 -3.45 -20.31 3.12
C ARG A 74 -4.36 -19.10 3.14
N ILE A 75 -5.08 -18.89 2.04
CA ILE A 75 -6.06 -17.80 1.92
C ILE A 75 -7.12 -17.89 3.03
N ASP A 76 -7.56 -19.09 3.39
CA ASP A 76 -8.53 -19.29 4.47
C ASP A 76 -8.01 -18.76 5.82
N GLY A 77 -6.74 -19.03 6.15
CA GLY A 77 -6.12 -18.50 7.37
C GLY A 77 -5.96 -16.98 7.35
N LEU A 78 -5.79 -16.37 6.17
CA LEU A 78 -5.80 -14.91 6.04
C LEU A 78 -7.21 -14.35 6.30
N LEU A 79 -8.26 -14.96 5.76
CA LEU A 79 -9.64 -14.54 5.99
C LEU A 79 -10.05 -14.68 7.46
N GLU A 80 -9.64 -15.76 8.11
CA GLU A 80 -9.81 -15.95 9.56
C GLU A 80 -9.11 -14.84 10.35
N SER A 81 -7.88 -14.46 9.96
CA SER A 81 -7.13 -13.40 10.65
C SER A 81 -7.77 -12.00 10.54
N VAL A 82 -8.42 -11.69 9.42
CA VAL A 82 -9.12 -10.40 9.21
C VAL A 82 -10.45 -10.34 9.95
N SER A 83 -11.06 -11.51 10.20
CA SER A 83 -12.35 -11.64 10.88
C SER A 83 -12.22 -11.64 12.41
N LEU A 84 -11.00 -11.81 12.93
CA LEU A 84 -10.74 -11.70 14.37
C LEU A 84 -10.87 -10.23 14.80
N PRO A 85 -11.62 -9.94 15.87
CA PRO A 85 -11.61 -8.60 16.46
C PRO A 85 -10.17 -8.28 16.86
N VAL A 86 -9.69 -7.11 16.45
CA VAL A 86 -8.42 -6.57 16.92
C VAL A 86 -8.61 -6.28 18.40
N ASP A 87 -8.26 -7.23 19.27
CA ASP A 87 -8.17 -6.95 20.69
C ASP A 87 -7.20 -5.78 20.87
N GLN A 88 -7.75 -4.73 21.46
CA GLN A 88 -7.22 -3.39 21.52
C GLN A 88 -6.00 -3.33 22.46
N GLU A 89 -4.83 -3.78 22.01
CA GLU A 89 -3.55 -3.29 22.54
C GLU A 89 -2.37 -3.50 21.59
N SER A 90 -2.54 -3.23 20.29
CA SER A 90 -1.40 -2.69 19.54
C SER A 90 -1.59 -1.19 19.50
N LYS A 91 -0.99 -0.47 20.47
CA LYS A 91 -0.62 0.92 20.21
C LYS A 91 0.01 0.92 18.82
N ALA A 92 -0.46 1.79 17.93
CA ALA A 92 0.29 2.10 16.73
C ALA A 92 1.67 2.54 17.23
N CYS A 93 2.61 1.60 17.21
CA CYS A 93 4.01 1.89 17.41
C CYS A 93 4.38 2.60 16.10
N ASP A 94 4.07 3.89 16.04
CA ASP A 94 4.77 4.80 15.17
C ASP A 94 6.22 4.78 15.68
N ILE A 95 6.97 3.77 15.23
CA ILE A 95 8.38 3.65 15.53
C ILE A 95 9.04 4.76 14.73
N GLU A 96 9.43 5.82 15.43
CA GLU A 96 10.35 6.81 14.92
C GLU A 96 11.68 6.08 14.64
N MET A 97 11.94 5.80 13.37
CA MET A 97 13.16 5.15 12.92
C MET A 97 14.10 6.22 12.42
N ASP A 98 15.11 6.55 13.23
CA ASP A 98 16.20 7.43 12.84
C ASP A 98 17.07 6.73 11.78
N GLY A 99 17.49 7.49 10.77
CA GLY A 99 18.15 7.01 9.56
C GLY A 99 19.64 6.73 9.72
#